data_AF-A0A971B6U4-F1
#
_entry.id   AF-A0A971B6U4-F1
#
_cell.length_a   1.000
_cell.length_b   1.000
_cell.length_c   1.000
_cell.angle_alpha   90.00
_cell.angle_beta   90.00
_cell.angle_gamma   90.00
#
_symmetry.space_group_name_H-M   'P 1'
#
loop_
_entity.id
_entity.type
_entity.pdbx_description
1 polymer ?
#
loop_
_entity_poly.entity_id
_entity_poly.type
_entity_poly.pdbx_seq_one_letter_code
_entity_poly.pdbx_strand_id
1 'polypeptide(L)'
;MTTIHRYSLTAAAVMVVLGSARVDAAADKSPWHTEDAFRLQLDSPERVLSTDSSLRQYLLEFGRAQHLAVLLDRRVDPEQKLQLNLQDVPVLMILRAVATSRNLRVVVLRNVLYVGPPEDAARLRTVVEVRRQEVAAMGTEPARRFAQLAPIAWQDLDEPRKVLEQLAGENGLEIVNPERVPHDLWAAYDLPPMSLIERLTLILHQFGLTFQLAPDARRLAVVPVSPDVAVVKDYPGGADPEALADKWRAKLPQCDMRIANNRVYVRGLVEDLETLETITTPTGHRSAKPVRKPDSDGAPEQLFTAEVPNRPLGVVLAHFAKQLGLELEIDQASLEKAGVTLDQAISFRVQEATFDELFQAVLSPVGCTYERRGNVLKVRAKP
;
A
#
# COMPACT_ATOMS: atom_id res chain seq x y z
N MET A 1 -78.10 -4.40 38.29
CA MET A 1 -76.73 -4.32 38.86
C MET A 1 -76.05 -5.65 38.62
N THR A 2 -74.71 -5.60 38.47
CA THR A 2 -73.79 -6.72 38.20
C THR A 2 -73.58 -7.08 36.73
N THR A 3 -72.57 -6.39 36.19
CA THR A 3 -71.81 -6.58 34.97
C THR A 3 -71.29 -8.00 34.80
N ILE A 4 -71.52 -8.61 33.63
CA ILE A 4 -70.72 -9.72 33.09
C ILE A 4 -70.46 -9.39 31.62
N HIS A 5 -69.24 -8.99 31.29
CA HIS A 5 -68.82 -8.74 29.92
C HIS A 5 -68.13 -9.97 29.34
N ARG A 6 -68.65 -10.40 28.20
CA ARG A 6 -68.11 -11.44 27.32
C ARG A 6 -66.80 -10.91 26.70
N TYR A 7 -65.70 -11.61 26.93
CA TYR A 7 -64.47 -11.42 26.16
C TYR A 7 -64.49 -12.36 24.95
N SER A 8 -64.63 -11.78 23.76
CA SER A 8 -64.45 -12.45 22.47
C SER A 8 -62.96 -12.54 22.14
N LEU A 9 -62.52 -13.74 21.75
CA LEU A 9 -61.18 -14.01 21.23
C LEU A 9 -60.87 -13.14 20.01
N THR A 10 -59.81 -12.34 20.08
CA THR A 10 -59.09 -11.81 18.92
C THR A 10 -57.71 -12.44 18.89
N ALA A 11 -57.46 -13.28 17.89
CA ALA A 11 -56.16 -13.84 17.57
C ALA A 11 -55.19 -12.70 17.21
N ALA A 12 -54.23 -12.43 18.10
CA ALA A 12 -53.13 -11.52 17.82
C ALA A 12 -52.12 -12.23 16.91
N ALA A 13 -52.11 -11.87 15.63
CA ALA A 13 -51.02 -12.21 14.72
C ALA A 13 -49.76 -11.49 15.20
N VAL A 14 -48.82 -12.25 15.77
CA VAL A 14 -47.46 -11.78 16.07
C VAL A 14 -46.74 -11.61 14.73
N MET A 15 -46.79 -10.41 14.18
CA MET A 15 -45.94 -10.01 13.06
C MET A 15 -44.54 -9.77 13.63
N VAL A 16 -43.66 -10.77 13.50
CA VAL A 16 -42.22 -10.60 13.73
C VAL A 16 -41.72 -9.64 12.66
N VAL A 17 -41.67 -8.36 13.00
CA VAL A 17 -40.84 -7.40 12.26
C VAL A 17 -39.41 -7.79 12.57
N LEU A 18 -38.78 -8.52 11.66
CA LEU A 18 -37.34 -8.55 11.51
C LEU A 18 -36.92 -7.11 11.22
N GLY A 19 -36.74 -6.33 12.28
CA GLY A 19 -36.01 -5.09 12.26
C GLY A 19 -34.60 -5.43 11.82
N SER A 20 -34.38 -5.39 10.51
CA SER A 20 -33.07 -5.08 9.98
C SER A 20 -32.72 -3.75 10.62
N ALA A 21 -31.90 -3.80 11.66
CA ALA A 21 -31.14 -2.65 12.08
C ALA A 21 -30.33 -2.27 10.83
N ARG A 22 -30.89 -1.36 10.03
CA ARG A 22 -30.12 -0.47 9.21
C ARG A 22 -29.18 0.20 10.20
N VAL A 23 -27.95 -0.30 10.24
CA VAL A 23 -26.82 0.49 10.68
C VAL A 23 -26.87 1.69 9.75
N ASP A 24 -27.43 2.79 10.25
CA ASP A 24 -27.52 4.01 9.48
C ASP A 24 -26.10 4.37 9.06
N ALA A 25 -25.94 4.37 7.74
CA ALA A 25 -24.77 4.84 7.04
C ALA A 25 -24.60 6.33 7.34
N ALA A 26 -23.83 6.63 8.37
CA ALA A 26 -23.06 7.86 8.47
C ALA A 26 -21.57 7.50 8.41
N ALA A 27 -21.18 6.77 7.35
CA ALA A 27 -19.83 6.88 6.83
C ALA A 27 -19.74 8.28 6.22
N ASP A 28 -19.23 9.21 7.02
CA ASP A 28 -18.82 10.54 6.57
C ASP A 28 -18.01 10.36 5.28
N LYS A 29 -18.49 10.91 4.15
CA LYS A 29 -17.91 10.68 2.83
C LYS A 29 -16.61 11.47 2.72
N SER A 30 -15.55 10.96 3.34
CA SER A 30 -14.19 11.42 3.15
C SER A 30 -13.93 11.58 1.64
N PRO A 31 -13.41 12.73 1.17
CA PRO A 31 -13.10 12.94 -0.24
C PRO A 31 -11.94 12.06 -0.72
N TRP A 32 -11.29 11.35 0.21
CA TRP A 32 -10.13 10.52 -0.01
C TRP A 32 -10.49 9.04 -0.16
N HIS A 33 -9.84 8.37 -1.11
CA HIS A 33 -9.79 6.92 -1.17
C HIS A 33 -9.08 6.34 0.06
N THR A 34 -9.61 5.22 0.54
CA THR A 34 -9.08 4.48 1.70
C THR A 34 -8.98 3.00 1.40
N GLU A 35 -8.08 2.30 2.10
CA GLU A 35 -7.90 0.85 2.06
C GLU A 35 -7.72 0.34 0.62
N ASP A 36 -8.57 -0.55 0.12
CA ASP A 36 -8.39 -1.17 -1.19
C ASP A 36 -8.51 -0.16 -2.34
N ALA A 37 -9.43 0.81 -2.25
CA ALA A 37 -9.54 1.86 -3.25
C ALA A 37 -8.27 2.72 -3.32
N PHE A 38 -7.66 2.99 -2.16
CA PHE A 38 -6.39 3.70 -2.08
C PHE A 38 -5.27 2.91 -2.76
N ARG A 39 -5.15 1.60 -2.47
CA ARG A 39 -4.12 0.74 -3.08
C ARG A 39 -4.28 0.63 -4.59
N LEU A 40 -5.50 0.39 -5.08
CA LEU A 40 -5.80 0.34 -6.52
C LEU A 40 -5.44 1.65 -7.22
N GLN A 41 -5.73 2.79 -6.59
CA GLN A 41 -5.41 4.08 -7.16
C GLN A 41 -3.90 4.33 -7.27
N LEU A 42 -3.11 3.88 -6.29
CA LEU A 42 -1.65 4.02 -6.33
C LEU A 42 -1.01 3.32 -7.54
N ASP A 43 -1.60 2.21 -7.98
CA ASP A 43 -1.15 1.40 -9.12
C ASP A 43 -1.78 1.84 -10.45
N SER A 44 -2.77 2.73 -10.41
CA SER A 44 -3.43 3.21 -11.63
C SER A 44 -2.46 4.04 -12.49
N PRO A 45 -2.44 3.84 -13.82
CA PRO A 45 -1.58 4.60 -14.71
C PRO A 45 -2.14 6.01 -14.95
N GLU A 46 -1.27 7.01 -14.93
CA GLU A 46 -1.64 8.40 -15.13
C GLU A 46 -0.66 9.10 -16.10
N ARG A 47 -1.15 10.17 -16.74
CA ARG A 47 -0.33 11.05 -17.57
C ARG A 47 -0.21 12.41 -16.88
N VAL A 48 1.03 12.86 -16.70
CA VAL A 48 1.30 14.15 -16.06
C VAL A 48 2.16 15.02 -16.98
N LEU A 49 1.68 16.24 -17.20
CA LEU A 49 2.43 17.33 -17.79
C LEU A 49 2.36 18.54 -16.86
N SER A 50 3.51 18.97 -16.33
CA SER A 50 3.63 20.18 -15.52
C SER A 50 4.91 20.92 -15.91
N THR A 51 4.83 22.24 -16.11
CA THR A 51 5.94 23.05 -16.63
C THR A 51 6.47 24.10 -15.66
N ASP A 52 5.68 24.57 -14.68
CA ASP A 52 6.13 25.59 -13.72
C ASP A 52 5.26 25.67 -12.42
N SER A 53 4.80 24.52 -11.91
CA SER A 53 4.08 24.49 -10.62
C SER A 53 5.05 24.48 -9.44
N SER A 54 4.64 25.06 -8.31
CA SER A 54 5.34 24.83 -7.04
C SER A 54 5.08 23.40 -6.55
N LEU A 55 6.04 22.83 -5.81
CA LEU A 55 5.93 21.47 -5.27
C LEU A 55 4.65 21.29 -4.46
N ARG A 56 4.34 22.24 -3.57
CA ARG A 56 3.12 22.17 -2.75
C ARG A 56 1.87 22.17 -3.60
N GLN A 57 1.77 23.11 -4.55
CA GLN A 57 0.60 23.22 -5.42
C GLN A 57 0.40 21.92 -6.20
N TYR A 58 1.47 21.40 -6.82
CA TYR A 58 1.42 20.16 -7.58
C TYR A 58 0.95 18.98 -6.72
N LEU A 59 1.56 18.75 -5.56
CA LEU A 59 1.20 17.61 -4.70
C LEU A 59 -0.25 17.68 -4.22
N LEU A 60 -0.73 18.88 -3.90
CA LEU A 60 -2.09 19.11 -3.41
C LEU A 60 -3.13 18.95 -4.53
N GLU A 61 -2.90 19.53 -5.70
CA GLU A 61 -3.80 19.41 -6.85
C GLU A 61 -3.81 17.97 -7.40
N PHE A 62 -2.64 17.36 -7.54
CA PHE A 62 -2.50 15.97 -7.98
C PHE A 62 -3.15 15.01 -6.98
N GLY A 63 -2.88 15.17 -5.68
CA GLY A 63 -3.52 14.38 -4.64
C GLY A 63 -5.04 14.47 -4.69
N ARG A 64 -5.60 15.69 -4.79
CA ARG A 64 -7.05 15.90 -4.92
C ARG A 64 -7.64 15.27 -6.18
N ALA A 65 -6.99 15.44 -7.33
CA ALA A 65 -7.44 14.85 -8.59
C ALA A 65 -7.49 13.32 -8.53
N GLN A 66 -6.55 12.72 -7.80
CA GLN A 66 -6.45 11.28 -7.60
C GLN A 66 -7.22 10.79 -6.36
N HIS A 67 -7.90 11.67 -5.63
CA HIS A 67 -8.55 11.35 -4.34
C HIS A 67 -7.59 10.71 -3.32
N LEU A 68 -6.32 11.14 -3.30
CA LEU A 68 -5.29 10.67 -2.39
C LEU A 68 -4.82 11.81 -1.47
N ALA A 69 -4.80 11.57 -0.17
CA ALA A 69 -4.27 12.54 0.79
C ALA A 69 -2.74 12.55 0.73
N VAL A 70 -2.16 13.70 0.38
CA VAL A 70 -0.71 13.91 0.29
C VAL A 70 -0.29 14.99 1.29
N LEU A 71 0.51 14.62 2.29
CA LEU A 71 1.03 15.52 3.30
C LEU A 71 2.49 15.88 2.99
N LEU A 72 2.80 17.16 2.86
CA LEU A 72 4.15 17.67 2.68
C LEU A 72 4.72 18.09 4.04
N ASP A 73 5.84 17.50 4.45
CA ASP A 73 6.53 17.85 5.69
C ASP A 73 6.94 19.33 5.70
N ARG A 74 6.67 20.01 6.81
CA ARG A 74 6.99 21.44 6.99
C ARG A 74 8.45 21.84 6.71
N ARG A 75 9.41 20.92 6.83
CA ARG A 75 10.85 21.19 6.63
C ARG A 75 11.21 21.25 5.15
N VAL A 76 10.30 20.86 4.27
CA VAL A 76 10.48 20.91 2.83
C VAL A 76 10.07 22.28 2.32
N ASP A 77 10.94 22.91 1.52
CA ASP A 77 10.59 24.15 0.81
C ASP A 77 9.44 23.87 -0.19
N PRO A 78 8.25 24.46 0.03
CA PRO A 78 7.08 24.21 -0.81
C PRO A 78 7.15 24.88 -2.19
N GLU A 79 7.97 25.92 -2.34
CA GLU A 79 8.05 26.76 -3.55
C GLU A 79 9.01 26.23 -4.60
N GLN A 80 9.66 25.10 -4.31
CA GLN A 80 10.51 24.39 -5.27
C GLN A 80 9.75 24.14 -6.57
N LYS A 81 10.29 24.66 -7.67
CA LYS A 81 9.67 24.55 -8.99
C LYS A 81 9.74 23.14 -9.54
N LEU A 82 8.71 22.76 -10.30
CA LEU A 82 8.56 21.42 -10.84
C LEU A 82 8.22 21.38 -12.33
N GLN A 83 9.02 20.59 -13.03
CA GLN A 83 8.84 20.21 -14.42
C GLN A 83 8.75 18.69 -14.51
N LEU A 84 7.64 18.19 -15.05
CA LEU A 84 7.39 16.78 -15.26
C LEU A 84 6.71 16.55 -16.60
N ASN A 85 7.15 15.49 -17.27
CA ASN A 85 6.47 14.93 -18.42
C ASN A 85 6.57 13.41 -18.30
N LEU A 86 5.52 12.79 -17.77
CA LEU A 86 5.41 11.36 -17.55
C LEU A 86 4.14 10.85 -18.22
N GLN A 87 4.23 9.69 -18.84
CA GLN A 87 3.11 9.10 -19.57
C GLN A 87 2.96 7.65 -19.16
N ASP A 88 1.73 7.26 -18.81
CA ASP A 88 1.38 5.88 -18.49
C ASP A 88 2.22 5.31 -17.34
N VAL A 89 2.39 6.13 -16.28
CA VAL A 89 3.18 5.77 -15.10
C VAL A 89 2.23 5.63 -13.90
N PRO A 90 2.39 4.60 -13.05
CA PRO A 90 1.59 4.46 -11.84
C PRO A 90 1.66 5.70 -10.93
N VAL A 91 0.54 6.08 -10.33
CA VAL A 91 0.42 7.27 -9.46
C VAL A 91 1.50 7.30 -8.38
N LEU A 92 1.76 6.19 -7.70
CA LEU A 92 2.81 6.13 -6.67
C LEU A 92 4.21 6.40 -7.25
N MET A 93 4.47 5.91 -8.47
CA MET A 93 5.77 6.09 -9.13
C MET A 93 5.96 7.53 -9.60
N ILE A 94 4.89 8.21 -10.02
CA ILE A 94 4.91 9.64 -10.29
C ILE A 94 5.30 10.42 -9.04
N LEU A 95 4.63 10.18 -7.91
CA LEU A 95 4.93 10.86 -6.64
C LEU A 95 6.35 10.57 -6.15
N ARG A 96 6.84 9.33 -6.32
CA ARG A 96 8.23 8.97 -6.02
C ARG A 96 9.21 9.72 -6.91
N ALA A 97 8.94 9.85 -8.21
CA ALA A 97 9.79 10.60 -9.14
C ALA A 97 9.84 12.09 -8.79
N VAL A 98 8.70 12.68 -8.41
CA VAL A 98 8.58 14.06 -7.90
C VAL A 98 9.47 14.27 -6.68
N ALA A 99 9.34 13.39 -5.69
CA ALA A 99 10.09 13.50 -4.45
C ALA A 99 11.60 13.27 -4.66
N THR A 100 11.96 12.22 -5.41
CA THR A 100 13.37 11.84 -5.64
C THR A 100 14.14 12.95 -6.34
N SER A 101 13.54 13.61 -7.35
CA SER A 101 14.17 14.74 -8.04
C SER A 101 14.40 15.98 -7.16
N ARG A 102 13.89 15.99 -5.93
CA ARG A 102 14.06 17.05 -4.91
C ARG A 102 14.76 16.55 -3.65
N ASN A 103 15.38 15.37 -3.72
CA ASN A 103 16.01 14.72 -2.56
C ASN A 103 15.01 14.54 -1.39
N LEU A 104 13.77 14.15 -1.71
CA LEU A 104 12.72 13.83 -0.76
C LEU A 104 12.32 12.36 -0.91
N ARG A 105 11.58 11.86 0.08
CA ARG A 105 11.03 10.50 0.08
C ARG A 105 9.51 10.54 0.25
N VAL A 106 8.83 9.67 -0.50
CA VAL A 106 7.41 9.36 -0.31
C VAL A 106 7.27 8.11 0.56
N VAL A 107 6.43 8.19 1.58
CA VAL A 107 6.09 7.07 2.47
C VAL A 107 4.58 6.93 2.51
N VAL A 108 4.11 5.70 2.26
CA VAL A 108 2.70 5.36 2.41
C VAL A 108 2.46 5.01 3.88
N LEU A 109 1.76 5.88 4.59
CA LEU A 109 1.28 5.63 5.94
C LEU A 109 -0.23 5.40 5.90
N ARG A 110 -0.64 4.12 5.83
CA ARG A 110 -2.04 3.72 5.63
C ARG A 110 -2.62 4.35 4.35
N ASN A 111 -3.49 5.35 4.48
CA ASN A 111 -4.22 6.03 3.40
C ASN A 111 -3.67 7.45 3.15
N VAL A 112 -2.49 7.76 3.69
CA VAL A 112 -1.82 9.06 3.52
C VAL A 112 -0.45 8.85 2.91
N LEU A 113 -0.14 9.65 1.89
CA LEU A 113 1.18 9.76 1.29
C LEU A 113 1.93 10.89 1.98
N TYR A 114 2.87 10.56 2.83
CA TYR A 114 3.76 11.53 3.46
C TYR A 114 4.98 11.79 2.56
N VAL A 115 5.30 13.06 2.33
CA VAL A 115 6.45 13.52 1.54
C VAL A 115 7.36 14.36 2.43
N GLY A 116 8.59 13.93 2.65
CA GLY A 116 9.50 14.63 3.57
C GLY A 116 10.98 14.32 3.35
N PRO A 117 11.85 14.86 4.22
CA PRO A 117 13.29 14.57 4.20
C PRO A 117 13.56 13.06 4.24
N PRO A 118 14.48 12.51 3.43
CA PRO A 118 14.62 11.07 3.26
C PRO A 118 14.92 10.30 4.55
N GLU A 119 15.73 10.88 5.45
CA GLU A 119 16.19 10.26 6.69
C GLU A 119 15.06 10.17 7.73
N ASP A 120 14.26 11.23 7.87
CA ASP A 120 13.10 11.26 8.75
C ASP A 120 11.97 10.38 8.20
N ALA A 121 11.63 10.58 6.93
CA ALA A 121 10.56 9.83 6.26
C ALA A 121 10.77 8.32 6.39
N ALA A 122 12.00 7.82 6.18
CA ALA A 122 12.34 6.41 6.32
C ALA A 122 12.03 5.83 7.72
N ARG A 123 12.00 6.66 8.76
CA ARG A 123 11.73 6.23 10.14
C ARG A 123 10.25 6.32 10.51
N LEU A 124 9.41 7.01 9.74
CA LEU A 124 8.01 7.31 10.09
C LEU A 124 7.21 6.05 10.46
N ARG A 125 7.18 5.03 9.58
CA ARG A 125 6.40 3.80 9.83
C ARG A 125 6.96 2.99 10.99
N THR A 126 8.28 3.03 11.17
CA THR A 126 8.96 2.39 12.30
C THR A 126 8.57 3.06 13.62
N VAL A 127 8.54 4.40 13.69
CA VAL A 127 8.07 5.12 14.88
C VAL A 127 6.63 4.72 15.22
N VAL A 128 5.73 4.70 14.23
CA VAL A 128 4.34 4.27 14.41
C VAL A 128 4.26 2.84 14.97
N GLU A 129 5.04 1.90 14.43
CA GLU A 129 5.03 0.52 14.87
C GLU A 129 5.57 0.36 16.30
N VAL A 130 6.65 1.07 16.66
CA VAL A 130 7.14 1.07 18.05
C VAL A 130 6.06 1.60 19.00
N ARG A 131 5.40 2.71 18.66
CA ARG A 131 4.30 3.25 19.50
C ARG A 131 3.14 2.26 19.62
N ARG A 132 2.81 1.56 18.52
CA ARG A 132 1.76 0.52 18.51
C ARG A 132 2.10 -0.64 19.43
N GLN A 133 3.34 -1.13 19.41
CA GLN A 133 3.80 -2.21 20.29
C GLN A 133 3.76 -1.80 21.77
N GLU A 134 4.21 -0.58 22.09
CA GLU A 134 4.17 -0.06 23.45
C GLU A 134 2.73 0.06 23.98
N VAL A 135 1.83 0.64 23.19
CA VAL A 135 0.41 0.77 23.54
C VAL A 135 -0.24 -0.60 23.71
N ALA A 136 0.05 -1.55 22.81
CA ALA A 136 -0.49 -2.91 22.90
C ALA A 136 -0.06 -3.62 24.19
N ALA A 137 1.18 -3.37 24.66
CA ALA A 137 1.71 -3.92 25.90
C ALA A 137 1.04 -3.34 27.17
N MET A 138 0.35 -2.20 27.07
CA MET A 138 -0.36 -1.55 28.20
C MET A 138 -1.74 -2.16 28.47
N GLY A 139 -2.23 -3.05 27.60
CA GLY A 139 -3.49 -3.76 27.76
C GLY A 139 -4.57 -3.38 26.74
N THR A 140 -5.71 -4.06 26.83
CA THR A 140 -6.76 -4.01 25.79
C THR A 140 -7.45 -2.65 25.67
N GLU A 141 -7.68 -1.95 26.79
CA GLU A 141 -8.38 -0.65 26.75
C GLU A 141 -7.52 0.42 26.05
N PRO A 142 -6.24 0.66 26.44
CA PRO A 142 -5.36 1.56 25.70
C PRO A 142 -5.20 1.16 24.24
N ALA A 143 -4.98 -0.12 23.96
CA ALA A 143 -4.88 -0.63 22.59
C ALA A 143 -6.10 -0.27 21.73
N ARG A 144 -7.31 -0.45 22.26
CA ARG A 144 -8.55 -0.12 21.55
C ARG A 144 -8.68 1.39 21.33
N ARG A 145 -8.44 2.20 22.37
CA ARG A 145 -8.55 3.67 22.27
C ARG A 145 -7.58 4.24 21.24
N PHE A 146 -6.33 3.82 21.29
CA PHE A 146 -5.29 4.34 20.39
C PHE A 146 -5.39 3.79 18.96
N ALA A 147 -6.06 2.65 18.76
CA ALA A 147 -6.37 2.12 17.44
C ALA A 147 -7.60 2.78 16.78
N GLN A 148 -8.36 3.62 17.50
CA GLN A 148 -9.58 4.23 16.99
C GLN A 148 -9.30 5.11 15.77
N LEU A 149 -9.97 4.78 14.66
CA LEU A 149 -9.88 5.52 13.41
C LEU A 149 -10.76 6.75 13.46
N ALA A 150 -10.18 7.90 13.17
CA ALA A 150 -10.87 9.17 12.98
C ALA A 150 -10.03 10.07 12.05
N PRO A 151 -10.67 10.94 11.25
CA PRO A 151 -9.96 11.90 10.41
C PRO A 151 -9.21 12.94 11.27
N ILE A 152 -8.36 13.72 10.63
CA ILE A 152 -7.78 14.92 11.24
C ILE A 152 -7.64 16.01 10.19
N ALA A 153 -7.98 17.23 10.59
CA ALA A 153 -7.81 18.40 9.75
C ALA A 153 -7.32 19.56 10.60
N TRP A 154 -6.63 20.49 9.96
CA TRP A 154 -6.27 21.79 10.52
C TRP A 154 -6.34 22.83 9.40
N GLN A 155 -6.63 24.06 9.80
CA GLN A 155 -6.77 25.19 8.90
C GLN A 155 -5.44 25.85 8.61
N ASP A 156 -5.46 26.77 7.65
CA ASP A 156 -4.30 27.58 7.33
C ASP A 156 -3.95 28.47 8.52
N LEU A 157 -2.66 28.56 8.82
CA LEU A 157 -2.10 29.28 9.96
C LEU A 157 -2.45 28.69 11.33
N ASP A 158 -2.99 27.47 11.39
CA ASP A 158 -3.12 26.77 12.67
C ASP A 158 -1.75 26.44 13.25
N GLU A 159 -1.65 26.54 14.58
CA GLU A 159 -0.42 26.22 15.30
C GLU A 159 -0.36 24.71 15.62
N PRO A 160 0.76 24.03 15.31
CA PRO A 160 0.91 22.59 15.54
C PRO A 160 0.68 22.17 16.98
N ARG A 161 1.09 23.01 17.94
CA ARG A 161 0.89 22.76 19.36
C ARG A 161 -0.59 22.75 19.73
N LYS A 162 -1.38 23.67 19.19
CA LYS A 162 -2.84 23.73 19.42
C LYS A 162 -3.54 22.54 18.79
N VAL A 163 -3.15 22.14 17.57
CA VAL A 163 -3.66 20.93 16.93
C VAL A 163 -3.37 19.69 17.77
N LEU A 164 -2.16 19.59 18.32
CA LEU A 164 -1.77 18.49 19.21
C LEU A 164 -2.57 18.50 20.53
N GLU A 165 -2.73 19.67 21.16
CA GLU A 165 -3.50 19.86 22.40
C GLU A 165 -4.97 19.50 22.22
N GLN A 166 -5.59 19.94 21.12
CA GLN A 166 -6.96 19.57 20.78
C GLN A 166 -7.08 18.06 20.61
N LEU A 167 -6.22 17.44 19.80
CA LEU A 167 -6.22 16.00 19.58
C LEU A 167 -6.03 15.21 20.89
N ALA A 168 -5.15 15.68 21.77
CA ALA A 168 -4.94 15.08 23.08
C ALA A 168 -6.20 15.22 23.97
N GLY A 169 -6.78 16.42 24.05
CA GLY A 169 -7.98 16.70 24.85
C GLY A 169 -9.19 15.86 24.43
N GLU A 170 -9.45 15.74 23.12
CA GLU A 170 -10.51 14.90 22.56
C GLU A 170 -10.38 13.42 22.94
N ASN A 171 -9.16 12.97 23.23
CA ASN A 171 -8.85 11.58 23.56
C ASN A 171 -8.53 11.36 25.06
N GLY A 172 -8.78 12.38 25.89
CA GLY A 172 -8.55 12.33 27.34
C GLY A 172 -7.07 12.15 27.70
N LEU A 173 -6.19 12.78 26.94
CA LEU A 173 -4.74 12.78 27.14
C LEU A 173 -4.28 14.13 27.67
N GLU A 174 -3.39 14.10 28.66
CA GLU A 174 -2.64 15.25 29.14
C GLU A 174 -1.25 15.25 28.48
N ILE A 175 -0.87 16.37 27.88
CA ILE A 175 0.44 16.50 27.25
C ILE A 175 1.47 16.98 28.27
N VAL A 176 2.56 16.23 28.38
CA VAL A 176 3.75 16.59 29.14
C VAL A 176 4.80 17.13 28.17
N ASN A 177 5.35 18.30 28.49
CA ASN A 177 6.32 19.07 27.70
C ASN A 177 5.81 19.55 26.31
N PRO A 178 4.61 20.16 26.21
CA PRO A 178 4.07 20.65 24.94
C PRO A 178 4.94 21.73 24.28
N GLU A 179 5.74 22.47 25.06
CA GLU A 179 6.65 23.50 24.58
C GLU A 179 7.76 22.98 23.67
N ARG A 180 8.03 21.66 23.69
CA ARG A 180 8.99 21.02 22.77
C ARG A 180 8.52 21.04 21.33
N VAL A 181 7.22 21.18 21.09
CA VAL A 181 6.69 21.52 19.76
C VAL A 181 6.87 23.03 19.57
N PRO A 182 7.78 23.49 18.69
CA PRO A 182 8.01 24.90 18.45
C PRO A 182 6.75 25.60 17.93
N HIS A 183 6.67 26.91 18.12
CA HIS A 183 5.66 27.72 17.45
C HIS A 183 5.94 27.72 15.94
N ASP A 184 4.90 27.48 15.15
CA ASP A 184 4.94 27.39 13.70
C ASP A 184 3.53 27.70 13.18
N LEU A 185 3.40 27.99 11.88
CA LEU A 185 2.12 28.21 11.21
C LEU A 185 1.99 27.22 10.05
N TRP A 186 1.01 26.33 10.14
CA TRP A 186 0.84 25.27 9.16
C TRP A 186 -0.07 25.66 8.00
N ALA A 187 0.27 25.13 6.82
CA ALA A 187 -0.67 25.09 5.73
C ALA A 187 -1.84 24.16 6.07
N ALA A 188 -3.03 24.48 5.57
CA ALA A 188 -4.22 23.67 5.78
C ALA A 188 -4.07 22.24 5.23
N TYR A 189 -4.56 21.25 5.97
CA TYR A 189 -4.71 19.87 5.52
C TYR A 189 -6.02 19.26 6.03
N ASP A 190 -6.56 18.35 5.23
CA ASP A 190 -7.63 17.44 5.60
C ASP A 190 -7.17 16.02 5.28
N LEU A 191 -7.11 15.15 6.29
CA LEU A 191 -6.56 13.80 6.18
C LEU A 191 -7.63 12.74 6.50
N PRO A 192 -7.65 11.61 5.76
CA PRO A 192 -8.61 10.54 5.95
C PRO A 192 -8.49 9.90 7.34
N PRO A 193 -9.44 9.03 7.72
CA PRO A 193 -9.37 8.31 8.98
C PRO A 193 -8.04 7.54 9.17
N MET A 194 -7.37 7.85 10.28
CA MET A 194 -6.16 7.18 10.75
C MET A 194 -6.32 6.84 12.23
N SER A 195 -5.50 5.95 12.77
CA SER A 195 -5.48 5.68 14.21
C SER A 195 -4.94 6.88 15.01
N LEU A 196 -5.27 6.98 16.29
CA LEU A 196 -4.73 8.04 17.15
C LEU A 196 -3.19 8.03 17.18
N ILE A 197 -2.57 6.85 17.15
CA ILE A 197 -1.10 6.72 17.05
C ILE A 197 -0.57 7.39 15.80
N GLU A 198 -1.19 7.13 14.65
CA GLU A 198 -0.77 7.69 13.35
C GLU A 198 -0.98 9.21 13.34
N ARG A 199 -2.12 9.71 13.84
CA ARG A 199 -2.40 11.16 13.93
C ARG A 199 -1.38 11.89 14.79
N LEU A 200 -1.13 11.39 16.01
CA LEU A 200 -0.12 11.96 16.92
C LEU A 200 1.28 11.91 16.31
N THR A 201 1.63 10.79 15.68
CA THR A 201 2.94 10.61 15.06
C THR A 201 3.13 11.57 13.89
N LEU A 202 2.15 11.75 13.01
CA LEU A 202 2.28 12.67 11.87
C LEU A 202 2.52 14.13 12.29
N ILE A 203 1.88 14.57 13.37
CA ILE A 203 2.09 15.91 13.91
C ILE A 203 3.52 16.04 14.45
N LEU A 204 3.93 15.12 15.33
CA LEU A 204 5.20 15.20 16.05
C LEU A 204 6.42 14.91 15.14
N HIS A 205 6.27 14.00 14.17
CA HIS A 205 7.35 13.54 13.31
C HIS A 205 7.92 14.68 12.45
N GLN A 206 7.10 15.65 12.07
CA GLN A 206 7.53 16.86 11.36
C GLN A 206 8.52 17.72 12.17
N PHE A 207 8.62 17.50 13.47
CA PHE A 207 9.58 18.16 14.37
C PHE A 207 10.73 17.23 14.80
N GLY A 208 10.84 16.01 14.24
CA GLY A 208 11.76 15.00 14.74
C GLY A 208 11.37 14.50 16.14
N LEU A 209 10.09 14.60 16.49
CA LEU A 209 9.54 14.22 17.79
C LEU A 209 8.66 12.98 17.68
N THR A 210 8.48 12.31 18.80
CA THR A 210 7.51 11.25 19.04
C THR A 210 6.94 11.41 20.45
N PHE A 211 6.17 10.42 20.91
CA PHE A 211 5.54 10.47 22.21
C PHE A 211 5.77 9.20 23.01
N GLN A 212 5.90 9.34 24.33
CA GLN A 212 5.86 8.23 25.28
C GLN A 212 4.63 8.35 26.16
N LEU A 213 3.99 7.23 26.47
CA LEU A 213 2.86 7.21 27.39
C LEU A 213 3.31 6.82 28.79
N ALA A 214 2.73 7.48 29.79
CA ALA A 214 2.82 7.03 31.17
C ALA A 214 2.10 5.67 31.34
N PRO A 215 2.39 4.90 32.41
CA PRO A 215 1.75 3.60 32.64
C PRO A 215 0.21 3.64 32.74
N ASP A 216 -0.36 4.81 33.06
CA ASP A 216 -1.81 5.05 33.10
C ASP A 216 -2.44 5.27 31.70
N ALA A 217 -1.61 5.33 30.65
CA ALA A 217 -1.96 5.69 29.27
C ALA A 217 -2.69 7.04 29.14
N ARG A 218 -2.70 7.90 30.15
CA ARG A 218 -3.41 9.19 30.15
C ARG A 218 -2.47 10.38 29.98
N ARG A 219 -1.19 10.21 30.30
CA ARG A 219 -0.18 11.25 30.08
C ARG A 219 0.72 10.90 28.91
N LEU A 220 0.88 11.85 28.01
CA LEU A 220 1.67 11.76 26.79
C LEU A 220 2.85 12.73 26.87
N ALA A 221 4.06 12.21 27.03
CA ALA A 221 5.28 13.01 27.03
C ALA A 221 5.84 13.16 25.62
N VAL A 222 6.08 14.40 25.19
CA VAL A 222 6.68 14.71 23.89
C VAL A 222 8.21 14.55 23.98
N VAL A 223 8.77 13.61 23.24
CA VAL A 223 10.21 13.23 23.29
C VAL A 223 10.84 13.24 21.89
N PRO A 224 12.17 13.39 21.72
CA PRO A 224 12.80 13.22 20.42
C PRO A 224 12.61 11.80 19.88
N VAL A 225 12.56 11.65 18.55
CA VAL A 225 12.76 10.34 17.92
C VAL A 225 14.20 9.89 18.16
N SER A 226 14.39 8.66 18.64
CA SER A 226 15.73 8.09 18.76
C SER A 226 16.34 7.89 17.37
N PRO A 227 17.61 8.27 17.14
CA PRO A 227 18.29 7.98 15.87
C PRO A 227 18.36 6.48 15.58
N ASP A 228 18.39 5.66 16.64
CA ASP A 228 18.46 4.20 16.61
C ASP A 228 17.07 3.53 16.69
N VAL A 229 16.00 4.25 16.34
CA VAL A 229 14.65 3.68 16.31
C VAL A 229 14.61 2.47 15.36
N ALA A 230 14.18 1.33 15.89
CA ALA A 230 14.10 0.09 15.16
C ALA A 230 13.05 -0.82 15.81
N VAL A 231 12.53 -1.75 15.03
CA VAL A 231 11.67 -2.85 15.50
C VAL A 231 12.44 -4.15 15.39
N VAL A 232 12.13 -5.10 16.28
CA VAL A 232 12.68 -6.46 16.23
C VAL A 232 11.58 -7.40 15.77
N LYS A 233 11.84 -8.17 14.71
CA LYS A 233 11.01 -9.30 14.31
C LYS A 233 11.83 -10.58 14.33
N ASP A 234 11.20 -11.67 14.72
CA ASP A 234 11.80 -12.99 14.76
C ASP A 234 11.23 -13.87 13.64
N TYR A 235 12.15 -14.55 12.94
CA TYR A 235 11.83 -15.41 11.81
C TYR A 235 12.29 -16.84 12.10
N PRO A 236 11.58 -17.86 11.59
CA PRO A 236 12.06 -19.25 11.66
C PRO A 236 13.42 -19.38 10.95
N GLY A 237 14.40 -19.98 11.61
CA GLY A 237 15.75 -20.20 11.06
C GLY A 237 15.83 -21.32 10.02
N GLY A 238 14.83 -22.21 9.98
CA GLY A 238 14.81 -23.35 9.08
C GLY A 238 15.85 -24.41 9.45
N ALA A 239 16.42 -25.05 8.43
CA ALA A 239 17.45 -26.08 8.57
C ALA A 239 18.85 -25.51 8.84
N ASP A 240 19.11 -24.28 8.36
CA ASP A 240 20.40 -23.58 8.52
C ASP A 240 20.16 -22.09 8.80
N PRO A 241 20.02 -21.70 10.09
CA PRO A 241 19.79 -20.31 10.47
C PRO A 241 20.98 -19.39 10.18
N GLU A 242 22.20 -19.93 10.15
CA GLU A 242 23.42 -19.14 9.91
C GLU A 242 23.51 -18.73 8.44
N ALA A 243 23.35 -19.68 7.52
CA ALA A 243 23.33 -19.39 6.08
C ALA A 243 22.17 -18.45 5.70
N LEU A 244 21.01 -18.60 6.35
CA LEU A 244 19.88 -17.70 6.15
C LEU A 244 20.19 -16.27 6.59
N ALA A 245 20.77 -16.11 7.78
CA ALA A 245 21.16 -14.81 8.30
C ALA A 245 22.24 -14.15 7.42
N ASP A 246 23.23 -14.89 6.94
CA ASP A 246 24.27 -14.36 6.05
C ASP A 246 23.69 -13.88 4.72
N LYS A 247 22.77 -14.65 4.13
CA LYS A 247 22.04 -14.24 2.92
C LYS A 247 21.27 -12.93 3.14
N TRP A 248 20.67 -12.75 4.30
CA TRP A 248 19.92 -11.52 4.62
C TRP A 248 20.84 -10.35 4.91
N ARG A 249 21.94 -10.53 5.67
CA ARG A 249 22.96 -9.49 5.92
C ARG A 249 23.53 -8.93 4.62
N ALA A 250 23.77 -9.79 3.63
CA ALA A 250 24.24 -9.36 2.31
C ALA A 250 23.25 -8.45 1.56
N LYS A 251 21.94 -8.59 1.80
CA LYS A 251 20.89 -7.79 1.15
C LYS A 251 20.48 -6.56 1.95
N LEU A 252 20.55 -6.62 3.28
CA LEU A 252 20.14 -5.57 4.21
C LEU A 252 21.25 -5.29 5.21
N PRO A 253 22.36 -4.66 4.77
CA PRO A 253 23.51 -4.36 5.63
C PRO A 253 23.17 -3.40 6.79
N GLN A 254 22.07 -2.66 6.69
CA GLN A 254 21.57 -1.73 7.71
C GLN A 254 20.82 -2.41 8.87
N CYS A 255 20.50 -3.70 8.76
CA CYS A 255 19.79 -4.44 9.80
C CYS A 255 20.74 -5.22 10.69
N ASP A 256 20.50 -5.20 12.01
CA ASP A 256 21.22 -6.06 12.95
C ASP A 256 20.54 -7.43 13.03
N MET A 257 21.31 -8.52 12.93
CA MET A 257 20.76 -9.88 12.94
C MET A 257 21.42 -10.75 14.00
N ARG A 258 20.61 -11.37 14.86
CA ARG A 258 21.04 -12.30 15.90
C ARG A 258 20.33 -13.64 15.76
N ILE A 259 21.05 -14.72 16.04
CA ILE A 259 20.49 -16.07 16.00
C ILE A 259 20.36 -16.57 17.43
N ALA A 260 19.17 -17.05 17.80
CA ALA A 260 18.96 -17.73 19.07
C ALA A 260 17.79 -18.71 18.94
N ASN A 261 17.90 -19.88 19.57
CA ASN A 261 16.84 -20.89 19.63
C ASN A 261 16.27 -21.28 18.26
N ASN A 262 17.14 -21.46 17.26
CA ASN A 262 16.77 -21.74 15.86
C ASN A 262 15.85 -20.67 15.21
N ARG A 263 15.97 -19.42 15.67
CA ARG A 263 15.29 -18.25 15.10
C ARG A 263 16.31 -17.18 14.74
N VAL A 264 15.99 -16.45 13.68
CA VAL A 264 16.75 -15.27 13.25
C VAL A 264 15.96 -14.04 13.70
N TYR A 265 16.53 -13.29 14.64
CA TYR A 265 16.00 -12.02 15.12
C TYR A 265 16.62 -10.91 14.29
N VAL A 266 15.79 -10.14 13.60
CA VAL A 266 16.21 -9.02 12.77
C VAL A 266 15.72 -7.74 13.40
N ARG A 267 16.64 -6.82 13.67
CA ARG A 267 16.39 -5.47 14.14
C ARG A 267 16.64 -4.48 13.00
N GLY A 268 15.64 -3.68 12.66
CA GLY A 268 15.76 -2.69 11.59
C GLY A 268 14.52 -1.82 11.47
N LEU A 269 14.44 -1.07 10.37
CA LEU A 269 13.24 -0.31 10.01
C LEU A 269 12.14 -1.26 9.49
N VAL A 270 10.89 -0.87 9.65
CA VAL A 270 9.73 -1.66 9.19
C VAL A 270 9.83 -1.98 7.70
N GLU A 271 10.25 -1.01 6.89
CA GLU A 271 10.43 -1.15 5.45
C GLU A 271 11.49 -2.21 5.09
N ASP A 272 12.58 -2.29 5.85
CA ASP A 272 13.62 -3.31 5.66
C ASP A 272 13.09 -4.70 6.01
N LEU A 273 12.30 -4.82 7.07
CA LEU A 273 11.71 -6.08 7.49
C LEU A 273 10.62 -6.58 6.53
N GLU A 274 9.83 -5.69 5.92
CA GLU A 274 8.88 -6.03 4.86
C GLU A 274 9.58 -6.49 3.58
N THR A 275 10.77 -5.93 3.29
CA THR A 275 11.63 -6.39 2.20
C THR A 275 12.04 -7.84 2.43
N LEU A 276 12.38 -8.22 3.67
CA LEU A 276 12.62 -9.62 4.02
C LEU A 276 11.38 -10.48 3.80
N GLU A 277 10.23 -10.10 4.31
CA GLU A 277 8.99 -10.88 4.16
C GLU A 277 8.67 -11.17 2.68
N THR A 278 8.92 -10.19 1.81
CA THR A 278 8.77 -10.33 0.35
C THR A 278 9.78 -11.30 -0.26
N ILE A 279 11.03 -11.29 0.22
CA ILE A 279 12.11 -12.17 -0.28
C ILE A 279 11.99 -13.59 0.30
N THR A 280 11.41 -13.74 1.49
CA THR A 280 11.35 -15.01 2.24
C THR A 280 10.07 -15.80 2.01
N THR A 281 9.04 -15.19 1.42
CA THR A 281 7.83 -15.91 1.05
C THR A 281 8.05 -16.53 -0.32
N PRO A 282 8.30 -17.85 -0.45
CA PRO A 282 8.05 -18.53 -1.71
C PRO A 282 6.54 -18.39 -1.95
N THR A 283 6.17 -17.74 -3.06
CA THR A 283 4.79 -17.51 -3.51
C THR A 283 3.73 -18.34 -2.79
N GLY A 284 3.03 -17.70 -1.86
CA GLY A 284 1.98 -18.32 -1.06
C GLY A 284 1.20 -17.23 -0.34
N HIS A 285 0.16 -16.72 -1.00
CA HIS A 285 -0.84 -15.88 -0.36
C HIS A 285 -1.33 -16.53 0.94
N ARG A 286 -1.41 -15.75 2.02
CA ARG A 286 -2.22 -16.07 3.20
C ARG A 286 -3.70 -16.01 2.79
N SER A 287 -4.21 -17.09 2.21
CA SER A 287 -5.64 -17.32 2.06
C SER A 287 -6.18 -18.10 3.27
N ALA A 288 -7.41 -17.77 3.64
CA ALA A 288 -8.18 -18.43 4.69
C ALA A 288 -8.32 -19.95 4.44
N LYS A 289 -8.67 -20.67 5.50
CA LYS A 289 -8.79 -22.13 5.62
C LYS A 289 -9.41 -22.87 4.41
N PRO A 290 -9.02 -24.15 4.19
CA PRO A 290 -9.08 -24.81 2.89
C PRO A 290 -10.43 -25.45 2.58
N VAL A 291 -10.89 -25.33 1.34
CA VAL A 291 -11.76 -26.32 0.70
C VAL A 291 -10.87 -27.20 -0.20
N ARG A 292 -11.11 -28.52 -0.14
CA ARG A 292 -10.29 -29.60 -0.72
C ARG A 292 -10.06 -29.47 -2.24
N LYS A 293 -8.82 -29.77 -2.65
CA LYS A 293 -8.33 -30.06 -4.02
C LYS A 293 -9.01 -31.31 -4.62
N PRO A 294 -8.96 -31.47 -5.96
CA PRO A 294 -7.88 -32.25 -6.60
C PRO A 294 -7.23 -31.48 -7.77
N ASP A 295 -5.92 -31.24 -7.75
CA ASP A 295 -4.82 -32.03 -8.34
C ASP A 295 -4.42 -31.56 -9.76
N SER A 296 -3.39 -30.73 -9.85
CA SER A 296 -2.14 -30.98 -10.61
C SER A 296 -1.19 -29.76 -10.51
N ASP A 297 0.09 -30.03 -10.70
CA ASP A 297 1.26 -29.14 -10.59
C ASP A 297 1.20 -27.86 -11.44
N GLY A 298 1.75 -26.77 -10.89
CA GLY A 298 2.09 -25.55 -11.65
C GLY A 298 2.37 -24.34 -10.74
N ALA A 299 3.49 -23.66 -10.96
CA ALA A 299 3.85 -22.41 -10.29
C ALA A 299 2.74 -21.34 -10.48
N PRO A 300 2.59 -20.34 -9.60
CA PRO A 300 1.50 -19.37 -9.71
C PRO A 300 1.66 -18.55 -10.99
N GLU A 301 0.78 -18.85 -11.95
CA GLU A 301 0.75 -18.22 -13.25
C GLU A 301 0.26 -16.79 -13.12
N GLN A 302 1.05 -15.87 -13.68
CA GLN A 302 0.64 -14.49 -13.87
C GLN A 302 -0.55 -14.49 -14.84
N LEU A 303 -1.70 -14.02 -14.36
CA LEU A 303 -2.94 -13.99 -15.13
C LEU A 303 -3.02 -12.70 -15.94
N PHE A 304 -3.16 -12.83 -17.26
CA PHE A 304 -3.21 -11.78 -18.26
C PHE A 304 -4.61 -11.71 -18.85
N THR A 305 -5.18 -10.51 -18.91
CA THR A 305 -6.38 -10.23 -19.68
C THR A 305 -6.00 -9.37 -20.88
N ALA A 306 -6.27 -9.86 -22.09
CA ALA A 306 -5.97 -9.17 -23.33
C ALA A 306 -7.10 -9.37 -24.35
N GLU A 307 -7.56 -8.28 -24.94
CA GLU A 307 -8.50 -8.29 -26.07
C GLU A 307 -7.85 -7.53 -27.22
N VAL A 308 -7.49 -8.26 -28.27
CA VAL A 308 -6.82 -7.70 -29.45
C VAL A 308 -7.65 -8.04 -30.68
N PRO A 309 -8.43 -7.09 -31.21
CA PRO A 309 -9.14 -7.28 -32.47
C PRO A 309 -8.27 -6.88 -33.66
N ASN A 310 -8.06 -7.82 -34.59
CA ASN A 310 -7.54 -7.61 -35.95
C ASN A 310 -6.20 -6.86 -36.03
N ARG A 311 -5.14 -7.41 -35.39
CA ARG A 311 -3.78 -6.83 -35.41
C ARG A 311 -2.76 -7.79 -36.04
N PRO A 312 -1.73 -7.29 -36.75
CA PRO A 312 -0.66 -8.14 -37.29
C PRO A 312 0.09 -8.89 -36.19
N LEU A 313 0.34 -10.19 -36.41
CA LEU A 313 1.00 -11.09 -35.45
C LEU A 313 2.36 -10.54 -34.97
N GLY A 314 3.18 -10.00 -35.88
CA GLY A 314 4.50 -9.46 -35.55
C GLY A 314 4.43 -8.29 -34.56
N VAL A 315 3.41 -7.44 -34.69
CA VAL A 315 3.20 -6.29 -33.79
C VAL A 315 2.74 -6.76 -32.42
N VAL A 316 1.86 -7.78 -32.37
CA VAL A 316 1.37 -8.36 -31.12
C VAL A 316 2.50 -9.05 -30.34
N LEU A 317 3.33 -9.84 -31.02
CA LEU A 317 4.48 -10.52 -30.38
C LEU A 317 5.53 -9.53 -29.87
N ALA A 318 5.85 -8.50 -30.64
CA ALA A 318 6.78 -7.45 -30.22
C ALA A 318 6.23 -6.66 -29.01
N HIS A 319 4.93 -6.40 -28.98
CA HIS A 319 4.28 -5.72 -27.86
C HIS A 319 4.37 -6.55 -26.56
N PHE A 320 4.03 -7.85 -26.61
CA PHE A 320 4.12 -8.71 -25.43
C PHE A 320 5.56 -8.96 -24.99
N ALA A 321 6.51 -9.12 -25.91
CA ALA A 321 7.91 -9.26 -25.56
C ALA A 321 8.42 -8.02 -24.80
N LYS A 322 8.08 -6.81 -25.27
CA LYS A 322 8.45 -5.55 -24.62
C LYS A 322 7.77 -5.38 -23.25
N GLN A 323 6.48 -5.69 -23.14
CA GLN A 323 5.72 -5.54 -21.90
C GLN A 323 6.18 -6.54 -20.81
N LEU A 324 6.60 -7.74 -21.22
CA LEU A 324 7.05 -8.80 -20.31
C LEU A 324 8.57 -8.84 -20.12
N GLY A 325 9.31 -7.91 -20.73
CA GLY A 325 10.77 -7.83 -20.64
C GLY A 325 11.53 -8.97 -21.32
N LEU A 326 10.91 -9.68 -22.25
CA LEU A 326 11.46 -10.85 -22.95
C LEU A 326 12.23 -10.45 -24.22
N GLU A 327 13.28 -11.21 -24.54
CA GLU A 327 13.96 -11.18 -25.84
C GLU A 327 13.23 -12.09 -26.82
N LEU A 328 12.78 -11.56 -27.95
CA LEU A 328 12.02 -12.29 -28.97
C LEU A 328 12.94 -12.83 -30.07
N GLU A 329 13.01 -14.15 -30.21
CA GLU A 329 13.68 -14.84 -31.31
C GLU A 329 12.64 -15.50 -32.24
N ILE A 330 12.60 -15.09 -33.51
CA ILE A 330 11.69 -15.66 -34.52
C ILE A 330 12.50 -16.53 -35.47
N ASP A 331 12.14 -17.82 -35.56
CA ASP A 331 12.75 -18.73 -36.53
C ASP A 331 12.11 -18.53 -37.93
N GLN A 332 12.60 -17.52 -38.64
CA GLN A 332 12.09 -17.11 -39.95
C GLN A 332 12.05 -18.27 -40.96
N ALA A 333 13.04 -19.18 -40.94
CA ALA A 333 13.11 -20.32 -41.84
C ALA A 333 12.03 -21.39 -41.56
N SER A 334 11.59 -21.50 -40.30
CA SER A 334 10.48 -22.37 -39.89
C SER A 334 9.12 -21.78 -40.25
N LEU A 335 8.96 -20.45 -40.14
CA LEU A 335 7.69 -19.76 -40.47
C LEU A 335 7.42 -19.76 -41.99
N GLU A 336 8.46 -19.55 -42.81
CA GLU A 336 8.34 -19.57 -44.27
C GLU A 336 7.96 -20.94 -44.83
N LYS A 337 8.46 -22.03 -44.24
CA LYS A 337 8.09 -23.41 -44.62
C LYS A 337 6.64 -23.77 -44.28
N ALA A 338 6.05 -23.11 -43.28
CA ALA A 338 4.67 -23.30 -42.87
C ALA A 338 3.69 -22.31 -43.54
N GLY A 339 4.18 -21.42 -44.42
CA GLY A 339 3.36 -20.41 -45.10
C GLY A 339 2.83 -19.30 -44.18
N VAL A 340 3.44 -19.13 -43.01
CA VAL A 340 3.02 -18.13 -42.00
C VAL A 340 3.78 -16.83 -42.24
N THR A 341 3.06 -15.70 -42.27
CA THR A 341 3.64 -14.36 -42.38
C THR A 341 3.36 -13.53 -41.13
N LEU A 342 4.33 -12.72 -40.71
CA LEU A 342 4.20 -11.86 -39.52
C LEU A 342 3.17 -10.73 -39.71
N ASP A 343 2.77 -10.45 -40.95
CA ASP A 343 1.76 -9.46 -41.30
C ASP A 343 0.32 -10.00 -41.21
N GLN A 344 0.15 -11.30 -40.95
CA GLN A 344 -1.16 -11.91 -40.81
C GLN A 344 -1.89 -11.33 -39.59
N ALA A 345 -3.12 -10.85 -39.82
CA ALA A 345 -3.94 -10.29 -38.77
C ALA A 345 -4.54 -11.40 -37.88
N ILE A 346 -4.34 -11.26 -36.58
CA ILE A 346 -4.90 -12.13 -35.55
C ILE A 346 -5.91 -11.37 -34.70
N SER A 347 -6.94 -12.09 -34.26
CA SER A 347 -7.90 -11.61 -33.28
C SER A 347 -8.03 -12.64 -32.17
N PHE A 348 -7.80 -12.23 -30.94
CA PHE A 348 -7.97 -13.11 -29.78
C PHE A 348 -8.44 -12.30 -28.58
N ARG A 349 -9.23 -12.96 -27.72
CA ARG A 349 -9.71 -12.43 -26.46
C ARG A 349 -9.48 -13.46 -25.40
N VAL A 350 -8.83 -13.02 -24.34
CA VAL A 350 -8.40 -13.89 -23.25
C VAL A 350 -8.60 -13.12 -21.94
N GLN A 351 -9.26 -13.74 -20.97
CA GLN A 351 -9.56 -13.17 -19.66
C GLN A 351 -8.92 -14.05 -18.59
N GLU A 352 -8.17 -13.43 -17.69
CA GLU A 352 -7.49 -14.10 -16.57
C GLU A 352 -6.69 -15.34 -16.98
N ALA A 353 -5.92 -15.25 -18.08
CA ALA A 353 -5.21 -16.40 -18.59
C ALA A 353 -3.73 -16.40 -18.27
N THR A 354 -3.19 -17.59 -18.17
CA THR A 354 -1.79 -17.79 -17.84
C THR A 354 -0.87 -17.34 -18.98
N PHE A 355 0.43 -17.23 -18.70
CA PHE A 355 1.41 -16.93 -19.76
C PHE A 355 1.28 -17.93 -20.92
N ASP A 356 1.10 -19.21 -20.60
CA ASP A 356 1.02 -20.27 -21.60
C ASP A 356 -0.29 -20.21 -22.38
N GLU A 357 -1.40 -19.97 -21.70
CA GLU A 357 -2.71 -19.78 -22.34
C GLU A 357 -2.77 -18.53 -23.23
N LEU A 358 -2.10 -17.44 -22.82
CA LEU A 358 -1.99 -16.21 -23.61
C LEU A 358 -1.22 -16.46 -24.91
N PHE A 359 -0.01 -17.04 -24.84
CA PHE A 359 0.79 -17.29 -26.03
C PHE A 359 0.20 -18.41 -26.90
N GLN A 360 -0.49 -19.38 -26.32
CA GLN A 360 -1.27 -20.36 -27.06
C GLN A 360 -2.44 -19.71 -27.81
N ALA A 361 -3.18 -18.80 -27.18
CA ALA A 361 -4.27 -18.07 -27.83
C ALA A 361 -3.78 -17.14 -28.97
N VAL A 362 -2.58 -16.57 -28.83
CA VAL A 362 -1.93 -15.75 -29.86
C VAL A 362 -1.44 -16.59 -31.04
N LEU A 363 -0.80 -17.74 -30.78
CA LEU A 363 -0.06 -18.52 -31.78
C LEU A 363 -0.85 -19.67 -32.41
N SER A 364 -1.86 -20.21 -31.73
CA SER A 364 -2.70 -21.30 -32.25
C SER A 364 -3.49 -20.94 -33.51
N PRO A 365 -4.06 -19.72 -33.68
CA PRO A 365 -4.76 -19.34 -34.90
C PRO A 365 -3.87 -19.32 -36.15
N VAL A 366 -2.55 -19.23 -35.95
CA VAL A 366 -1.54 -19.10 -37.00
C VAL A 366 -0.70 -20.38 -37.15
N GLY A 367 -0.95 -21.42 -36.33
CA GLY A 367 -0.20 -22.68 -36.41
C GLY A 367 1.23 -22.59 -35.90
N CYS A 368 1.53 -21.62 -35.02
CA CYS A 368 2.86 -21.48 -34.41
C CYS A 368 2.89 -22.07 -32.99
N THR A 369 4.10 -22.34 -32.51
CA THR A 369 4.37 -22.74 -31.13
C THR A 369 5.55 -21.93 -30.58
N TYR A 370 5.70 -21.92 -29.25
CA TYR A 370 6.78 -21.20 -28.59
C TYR A 370 7.56 -22.12 -27.65
N GLU A 371 8.80 -21.73 -27.39
CA GLU A 371 9.65 -22.33 -26.36
C GLU A 371 10.25 -21.19 -25.53
N ARG A 372 10.05 -21.24 -24.20
CA ARG A 372 10.62 -20.25 -23.28
C ARG A 372 11.88 -20.79 -22.63
N ARG A 373 12.99 -20.06 -22.76
CA ARG A 373 14.25 -20.34 -22.04
C ARG A 373 14.66 -19.12 -21.24
N GLY A 374 14.28 -19.09 -19.96
CA GLY A 374 14.53 -17.94 -19.09
C GLY A 374 13.83 -16.68 -19.60
N ASN A 375 14.61 -15.71 -20.10
CA ASN A 375 14.14 -14.45 -20.64
C ASN A 375 14.00 -14.43 -22.18
N VAL A 376 14.35 -15.53 -22.86
CA VAL A 376 14.27 -15.62 -24.33
C VAL A 376 13.00 -16.40 -24.70
N LEU A 377 12.17 -15.80 -25.54
CA LEU A 377 10.99 -16.41 -26.14
C LEU A 377 11.29 -16.75 -27.61
N LYS A 378 11.39 -18.05 -27.91
CA LYS A 378 11.63 -18.53 -29.27
C LYS A 378 10.32 -18.98 -29.92
N VAL A 379 9.92 -18.35 -31.02
CA VAL A 379 8.70 -18.68 -31.78
C VAL A 379 9.08 -19.45 -33.05
N ARG A 380 8.41 -20.58 -33.28
CA ARG A 380 8.61 -21.45 -34.46
C ARG A 380 7.27 -21.95 -35.01
N ALA A 381 7.22 -22.40 -36.25
CA ALA A 381 6.03 -23.07 -36.75
C ALA A 381 5.83 -24.42 -36.04
N LYS A 382 4.57 -24.80 -35.83
CA LYS A 382 4.24 -26.14 -35.32
C LYS A 382 4.59 -27.17 -36.40
N PRO A 383 5.30 -28.26 -36.07
CA PRO A 383 5.67 -29.29 -37.05
C PRO A 383 4.46 -30.03 -37.63
#